data_AF-A0A316ZI87-F1
#
_entry.id   AF-A0A316ZI87-F1
#
_cell.length_a   1.000
_cell.length_b   1.000
_cell.length_c   1.000
_cell.angle_alpha   90.00
_cell.angle_beta   90.00
_cell.angle_gamma   90.00
#
_symmetry.space_group_name_H-M   'P 1'
#
loop_
_entity.id
_entity.type
_entity.pdbx_description
1 polymer ?
#
loop_
_entity_poly.entity_id
_entity_poly.type
_entity_poly.pdbx_seq_one_letter_code
_entity_poly.pdbx_strand_id
1 'polypeptide(L)'
;MAAESLQPLRDVTRLSARVVRVLGANPGKYTLQGTNTYLISAPQPSGSPRRGSAGSSSGSSSAVASILVDTGEGQPGYVATLERVLRGSDEGMGGRRSLVTDIILTHRHGDHVNGLPSVLELLARLRSEDGGAASSIDTDDTTAGPPRLHKFPDPATDAALVEKLQALPAGSYTVHNSPAGPSPLHPLAHGDVLHVGAEDDASTLEVLHSPGHTTDHVALLLREEHALLTGDNVLGQGTSVFEDLKAYISSLRLMKEALVTSGASPHLEEENRLYPAHGPHMDNGRVTLERYVEHRLAREAQLLELLRKTPPEDDDSWTIRSLVATLYAGYPEGLYLPAARGIWLHLQKLAHDGAEGAAHMRGQRLSCTNDAEMDDLKLEGENRWLLAMDQKWRLSEAVKM
;
A
#
# COMPACT_ATOMS: atom_id res chain seq x y z
N MET A 1 -1.17 24.51 13.46
CA MET A 1 -2.33 23.62 13.25
C MET A 1 -2.24 22.53 14.30
N ALA A 2 -3.25 22.41 15.17
CA ALA A 2 -3.31 21.28 16.11
C ALA A 2 -3.32 19.97 15.29
N ALA A 3 -2.63 18.93 15.76
CA ALA A 3 -2.70 17.62 15.13
C ALA A 3 -4.17 17.20 15.10
N GLU A 4 -4.71 17.00 13.89
CA GLU A 4 -6.08 16.53 13.74
C GLU A 4 -6.20 15.18 14.44
N SER A 5 -7.12 15.06 15.39
CA SER A 5 -7.29 13.82 16.15
C SER A 5 -7.64 12.70 15.17
N LEU A 6 -6.93 11.58 15.25
CA LEU A 6 -7.20 10.42 14.41
C LEU A 6 -8.64 9.93 14.61
N GLN A 7 -9.35 9.70 13.50
CA GLN A 7 -10.68 9.09 13.57
C GLN A 7 -10.58 7.71 14.25
N PRO A 8 -11.39 7.39 15.27
CA PRO A 8 -11.39 6.07 15.88
C PRO A 8 -11.82 5.00 14.87
N LEU A 9 -11.08 3.89 14.82
CA LEU A 9 -11.38 2.74 13.97
C LEU A 9 -11.58 1.51 14.85
N ARG A 10 -12.58 0.69 14.50
CA ARG A 10 -12.75 -0.64 15.13
C ARG A 10 -11.71 -1.61 14.58
N ASP A 11 -11.26 -2.52 15.43
CA ASP A 11 -10.27 -3.56 15.08
C ASP A 11 -10.71 -4.42 13.90
N VAL A 12 -12.02 -4.71 13.82
CA VAL A 12 -12.62 -5.42 12.70
C VAL A 12 -13.79 -4.62 12.15
N THR A 13 -13.88 -4.50 10.83
CA THR A 13 -15.02 -3.88 10.16
C THR A 13 -15.27 -4.55 8.82
N ARG A 14 -16.51 -5.03 8.62
CA ARG A 14 -16.99 -5.42 7.28
C ARG A 14 -17.32 -4.14 6.49
N LEU A 15 -16.52 -3.87 5.46
CA LEU A 15 -16.67 -2.66 4.63
C LEU A 15 -17.67 -2.89 3.49
N SER A 16 -17.76 -4.12 2.99
CA SER A 16 -18.67 -4.50 1.91
C SER A 16 -19.06 -5.98 1.98
N ALA A 17 -19.77 -6.48 0.97
CA ALA A 17 -20.04 -7.90 0.81
C ALA A 17 -18.76 -8.74 0.58
N ARG A 18 -17.70 -8.13 0.03
CA ARG A 18 -16.43 -8.82 -0.33
C ARG A 18 -15.26 -8.46 0.58
N VAL A 19 -15.30 -7.31 1.25
CA VAL A 19 -14.15 -6.74 1.95
C VAL A 19 -14.39 -6.66 3.46
N VAL A 20 -13.49 -7.29 4.22
CA VAL A 20 -13.37 -7.15 5.67
C VAL A 20 -12.00 -6.56 5.99
N ARG A 21 -11.97 -5.49 6.78
CA ARG A 21 -10.75 -4.88 7.29
C ARG A 21 -10.43 -5.38 8.68
N VAL A 22 -9.16 -5.69 8.92
CA VAL A 22 -8.61 -6.08 10.22
C VAL A 22 -7.43 -5.17 10.54
N LEU A 23 -7.42 -4.53 11.71
CA LEU A 23 -6.30 -3.68 12.14
C LEU A 23 -5.14 -4.52 12.67
N GLY A 24 -3.93 -4.17 12.27
CA GLY A 24 -2.65 -4.80 12.60
C GLY A 24 -2.16 -4.60 14.04
N ALA A 25 -2.98 -3.98 14.91
CA ALA A 25 -2.68 -3.70 16.31
C ALA A 25 -1.34 -2.97 16.55
N ASN A 26 -0.91 -2.16 15.59
CA ASN A 26 0.37 -1.45 15.54
C ASN A 26 0.19 0.07 15.32
N PRO A 27 -0.56 0.79 16.20
CA PRO A 27 -0.74 2.23 16.04
C PRO A 27 0.58 2.99 16.16
N GLY A 28 0.74 4.05 15.39
CA GLY A 28 2.01 4.76 15.31
C GLY A 28 1.95 6.02 14.46
N LYS A 29 3.07 6.75 14.45
CA LYS A 29 3.19 8.01 13.68
C LYS A 29 2.97 7.79 12.18
N TYR A 30 3.47 6.68 11.64
CA TYR A 30 3.39 6.34 10.22
C TYR A 30 2.23 5.40 9.91
N THR A 31 1.84 4.56 10.87
CA THR A 31 0.77 3.56 10.72
C THR A 31 -0.61 4.05 11.19
N LEU A 32 -0.71 5.28 11.70
CA LEU A 32 -1.93 5.88 12.24
C LEU A 32 -2.57 5.02 13.34
N GLN A 33 -3.80 4.53 13.13
CA GLN A 33 -4.49 3.61 14.04
C GLN A 33 -3.91 2.18 14.00
N GLY A 34 -3.09 1.87 13.00
CA GLY A 34 -2.53 0.56 12.69
C GLY A 34 -2.63 0.25 11.20
N THR A 35 -1.93 -0.80 10.76
CA THR A 35 -2.05 -1.30 9.38
C THR A 35 -3.41 -1.93 9.17
N ASN A 36 -4.16 -1.47 8.17
CA ASN A 36 -5.36 -2.11 7.67
C ASN A 36 -4.93 -3.29 6.80
N THR A 37 -5.13 -4.51 7.28
CA THR A 37 -5.10 -5.70 6.43
C THR A 37 -6.51 -6.00 5.93
N TYR A 38 -6.61 -6.59 4.75
CA TYR A 38 -7.90 -6.82 4.10
C TYR A 38 -8.11 -8.29 3.78
N LEU A 39 -9.23 -8.84 4.23
CA LEU A 39 -9.70 -10.16 3.82
C LEU A 39 -10.73 -9.98 2.70
N ILE A 40 -10.36 -10.45 1.51
CA ILE A 40 -11.16 -10.37 0.29
C ILE A 40 -11.73 -11.75 -0.02
N SER A 41 -13.05 -11.86 -0.14
CA SER A 41 -13.74 -13.13 -0.42
C SER A 41 -14.88 -12.90 -1.42
N ALA A 42 -15.37 -13.97 -2.03
CA ALA A 42 -16.65 -13.95 -2.73
C ALA A 42 -17.82 -13.57 -1.77
N PRO A 43 -18.87 -12.89 -2.27
CA PRO A 43 -19.98 -12.44 -1.46
C PRO A 43 -20.72 -13.63 -0.84
N GLN A 44 -21.59 -13.35 0.13
CA GLN A 44 -22.53 -14.34 0.62
C GLN A 44 -23.61 -14.57 -0.45
N PRO A 45 -23.97 -15.82 -0.81
CA PRO A 45 -25.15 -16.06 -1.63
C PRO A 45 -26.38 -15.49 -0.90
N SER A 46 -27.21 -14.76 -1.63
CA SER A 46 -28.31 -13.93 -1.12
C SER A 46 -29.50 -14.68 -0.48
N GLY A 47 -29.32 -15.94 -0.06
CA GLY A 47 -30.38 -16.83 0.42
C GLY A 47 -30.15 -17.54 1.75
N SER A 48 -29.05 -17.31 2.48
CA SER A 48 -28.89 -17.95 3.80
C SER A 48 -29.87 -17.39 4.84
N PRO A 49 -30.54 -18.23 5.66
CA PRO A 49 -31.68 -17.79 6.45
C PRO A 49 -31.31 -16.71 7.46
N ARG A 50 -32.11 -15.64 7.50
CA ARG A 50 -32.13 -14.69 8.61
C ARG A 50 -32.28 -15.47 9.92
N ARG A 51 -31.37 -15.20 10.87
CA ARG A 51 -31.42 -15.65 12.27
C ARG A 51 -32.86 -15.63 12.79
N GLY A 52 -33.44 -16.80 13.00
CA GLY A 52 -34.81 -16.96 13.49
C GLY A 52 -35.23 -18.38 13.90
N SER A 53 -34.39 -19.39 13.73
CA SER A 53 -34.69 -20.75 14.19
C SER A 53 -33.47 -21.32 14.91
N ALA A 54 -33.62 -21.53 16.21
CA ALA A 54 -32.72 -22.34 17.01
C ALA A 54 -32.93 -23.81 16.61
N GLY A 55 -32.40 -24.17 15.45
CA GLY A 55 -32.36 -25.53 14.94
C GLY A 55 -30.90 -25.97 14.85
N SER A 56 -30.55 -27.03 15.58
CA SER A 56 -29.31 -27.77 15.42
C SER A 56 -29.19 -28.24 13.96
N SER A 57 -28.48 -27.50 13.13
CA SER A 57 -28.00 -28.00 11.84
C SER A 57 -26.48 -28.13 11.90
N SER A 58 -26.02 -29.37 12.06
CA SER A 58 -24.66 -29.83 11.75
C SER A 58 -24.41 -29.81 10.24
N GLY A 59 -24.73 -28.69 9.59
CA GLY A 59 -24.37 -28.45 8.20
C GLY A 59 -22.93 -27.96 8.17
N SER A 60 -22.05 -28.71 7.52
CA SER A 60 -20.68 -28.28 7.23
C SER A 60 -20.72 -26.90 6.59
N SER A 61 -20.46 -25.84 7.36
CA SER A 61 -20.29 -24.49 6.82
C SER A 61 -18.94 -24.51 6.11
N SER A 62 -18.96 -24.83 4.82
CA SER A 62 -17.78 -24.84 3.97
C SER A 62 -17.06 -23.50 4.14
N ALA A 63 -15.78 -23.57 4.53
CA ALA A 63 -14.95 -22.38 4.67
C ALA A 63 -14.83 -21.69 3.31
N VAL A 64 -14.71 -20.38 3.32
CA VAL A 64 -14.74 -19.60 2.07
C VAL A 64 -13.35 -19.14 1.73
N ALA A 65 -12.91 -19.53 0.54
CA ALA A 65 -11.65 -19.10 -0.03
C ALA A 65 -11.58 -17.57 0.02
N SER A 66 -10.45 -17.07 0.50
CA SER A 66 -10.20 -15.66 0.74
C SER A 66 -8.76 -15.31 0.43
N ILE A 67 -8.53 -14.08 -0.03
CA ILE A 67 -7.21 -13.47 -0.19
C ILE A 67 -6.99 -12.54 1.00
N LEU A 68 -5.85 -12.67 1.67
CA LEU A 68 -5.41 -11.70 2.67
C LEU A 68 -4.46 -10.69 2.01
N VAL A 69 -4.72 -9.40 2.16
CA VAL A 69 -3.84 -8.33 1.68
C VAL A 69 -3.15 -7.69 2.87
N ASP A 70 -1.82 -7.71 2.84
CA ASP A 70 -0.87 -7.35 3.90
C ASP A 70 -1.02 -8.16 5.21
N THR A 71 0.03 -8.11 6.04
CA THR A 71 0.15 -8.95 7.24
C THR A 71 0.45 -8.20 8.53
N GLY A 72 0.50 -6.87 8.50
CA GLY A 72 0.87 -6.09 9.68
C GLY A 72 2.35 -6.27 10.05
N GLU A 73 2.70 -5.78 11.24
CA GLU A 73 4.07 -5.83 11.77
C GLU A 73 4.40 -7.11 12.56
N GLY A 74 3.41 -7.99 12.77
CA GLY A 74 3.57 -9.21 13.59
C GLY A 74 3.20 -9.03 15.06
N GLN A 75 2.31 -8.08 15.36
CA GLN A 75 1.82 -7.86 16.72
C GLN A 75 0.94 -9.04 17.19
N PRO A 76 1.11 -9.57 18.42
CA PRO A 76 0.28 -10.66 18.93
C PRO A 76 -1.23 -10.34 18.95
N GLY A 77 -1.58 -9.08 19.20
CA GLY A 77 -2.98 -8.62 19.18
C GLY A 77 -3.65 -8.73 17.81
N TYR A 78 -2.87 -8.57 16.73
CA TYR A 78 -3.35 -8.77 15.36
C TYR A 78 -3.66 -10.24 15.11
N VAL A 79 -2.75 -11.15 15.46
CA VAL A 79 -2.94 -12.60 15.24
C VAL A 79 -4.20 -13.10 15.95
N ALA A 80 -4.42 -12.68 17.20
CA ALA A 80 -5.63 -13.04 17.96
C ALA A 80 -6.91 -12.50 17.31
N THR A 81 -6.86 -11.30 16.74
CA THR A 81 -8.02 -10.70 16.04
C THR A 81 -8.28 -11.38 14.70
N LEU A 82 -7.23 -11.60 13.90
CA LEU A 82 -7.32 -12.32 12.63
C LEU A 82 -7.89 -13.73 12.84
N GLU A 83 -7.46 -14.45 13.89
CA GLU A 83 -8.02 -15.77 14.21
C GLU A 83 -9.54 -15.73 14.43
N ARG A 84 -10.05 -14.75 15.19
CA ARG A 84 -11.50 -14.59 15.41
C ARG A 84 -12.24 -14.30 14.11
N VAL A 85 -11.65 -13.50 13.23
CA VAL A 85 -12.20 -13.19 11.89
C VAL A 85 -12.24 -14.44 11.01
N LEU A 86 -11.13 -15.20 10.93
CA LEU A 86 -11.03 -16.41 10.10
C LEU A 86 -11.95 -17.52 10.59
N ARG A 87 -12.17 -17.65 11.91
CA ARG A 87 -13.16 -18.56 12.50
C ARG A 87 -14.61 -18.09 12.33
N GLY A 88 -14.83 -16.86 11.87
CA GLY A 88 -16.15 -16.25 11.77
C GLY A 88 -16.80 -15.92 13.12
N SER A 89 -16.03 -15.93 14.22
CA SER A 89 -16.51 -15.68 15.58
C SER A 89 -16.48 -14.22 16.00
N ASP A 90 -15.89 -13.34 15.18
CA ASP A 90 -15.94 -11.88 15.37
C ASP A 90 -17.34 -11.30 15.07
N GLU A 91 -17.72 -10.25 15.80
CA GLU A 91 -19.02 -9.59 15.65
C GLU A 91 -19.17 -8.97 14.25
N GLY A 92 -20.21 -9.35 13.51
CA GLY A 92 -20.44 -8.86 12.14
C GLY A 92 -19.82 -9.72 11.03
N MET A 93 -19.11 -10.79 11.37
CA MET A 93 -18.65 -11.79 10.39
C MET A 93 -19.74 -12.79 9.99
N GLY A 94 -20.84 -12.87 10.75
CA GLY A 94 -22.00 -13.71 10.41
C GLY A 94 -21.76 -15.21 10.55
N GLY A 95 -20.73 -15.64 11.28
CA GLY A 95 -20.43 -17.06 11.51
C GLY A 95 -19.75 -17.79 10.35
N ARG A 96 -19.40 -17.08 9.26
CA ARG A 96 -18.76 -17.69 8.08
C ARG A 96 -17.25 -17.82 8.29
N ARG A 97 -16.75 -19.06 8.21
CA ARG A 97 -15.30 -19.34 8.25
C ARG A 97 -14.64 -18.92 6.93
N SER A 98 -13.40 -18.46 7.03
CA SER A 98 -12.60 -18.03 5.88
C SER A 98 -11.33 -18.86 5.80
N LEU A 99 -11.03 -19.34 4.60
CA LEU A 99 -9.79 -20.05 4.29
C LEU A 99 -8.90 -19.15 3.43
N VAL A 100 -7.75 -18.75 3.96
CA VAL A 100 -6.80 -17.91 3.22
C VAL A 100 -6.02 -18.79 2.23
N THR A 101 -6.30 -18.64 0.93
CA THR A 101 -5.62 -19.37 -0.15
C THR A 101 -4.42 -18.60 -0.69
N ASP A 102 -4.46 -17.28 -0.56
CA ASP A 102 -3.47 -16.36 -1.11
C ASP A 102 -3.22 -15.21 -0.14
N ILE A 103 -1.97 -14.78 -0.05
CA ILE A 103 -1.56 -13.57 0.66
C ILE A 103 -0.89 -12.65 -0.35
N ILE A 104 -1.37 -11.41 -0.49
CA ILE A 104 -0.73 -10.38 -1.32
C ILE A 104 -0.05 -9.37 -0.41
N LEU A 105 1.23 -9.11 -0.64
CA LEU A 105 2.00 -8.06 0.03
C LEU A 105 2.08 -6.84 -0.89
N THR A 106 1.59 -5.70 -0.43
CA THR A 106 1.54 -4.48 -1.24
C THR A 106 2.92 -3.91 -1.52
N HIS A 107 3.83 -3.96 -0.54
CA HIS A 107 5.22 -3.52 -0.69
C HIS A 107 6.10 -4.00 0.47
N ARG A 108 7.40 -3.67 0.40
CA ARG A 108 8.44 -4.16 1.33
C ARG A 108 8.40 -3.66 2.78
N HIS A 109 7.63 -2.64 3.14
CA HIS A 109 7.74 -2.06 4.48
C HIS A 109 7.31 -3.04 5.57
N GLY A 110 7.98 -2.93 6.72
CA GLY A 110 7.91 -3.92 7.79
C GLY A 110 6.51 -4.12 8.36
N ASP A 111 5.70 -3.07 8.42
CA ASP A 111 4.33 -3.10 8.89
C ASP A 111 3.34 -3.70 7.87
N HIS A 112 3.81 -4.14 6.69
CA HIS A 112 3.03 -4.90 5.71
C HIS A 112 3.51 -6.36 5.61
N VAL A 113 4.82 -6.61 5.80
CA VAL A 113 5.43 -7.93 5.55
C VAL A 113 5.88 -8.68 6.80
N ASN A 114 6.16 -8.01 7.92
CA ASN A 114 6.79 -8.66 9.07
C ASN A 114 5.84 -9.57 9.85
N GLY A 115 4.52 -9.40 9.71
CA GLY A 115 3.54 -10.30 10.32
C GLY A 115 3.43 -11.65 9.65
N LEU A 116 3.99 -11.81 8.45
CA LEU A 116 3.88 -13.01 7.62
C LEU A 116 4.25 -14.32 8.36
N PRO A 117 5.37 -14.43 9.12
CA PRO A 117 5.65 -15.66 9.90
C PRO A 117 4.53 -16.04 10.85
N SER A 118 4.02 -15.08 11.64
CA SER A 118 2.96 -15.32 12.63
C SER A 118 1.61 -15.64 11.99
N VAL A 119 1.32 -15.03 10.84
CA VAL A 119 0.12 -15.34 10.05
C VAL A 119 0.22 -16.75 9.47
N LEU A 120 1.36 -17.15 8.93
CA LEU A 120 1.55 -18.50 8.36
C LEU A 120 1.45 -19.58 9.43
N GLU A 121 1.99 -19.33 10.63
CA GLU A 121 1.83 -20.22 11.79
C GLU A 121 0.36 -20.37 12.20
N LEU A 122 -0.38 -19.26 12.28
CA LEU A 122 -1.82 -19.29 12.54
C LEU A 122 -2.57 -20.11 11.48
N LEU A 123 -2.32 -19.85 10.20
CA LEU A 123 -2.98 -20.54 9.11
C LEU A 123 -2.66 -22.04 9.10
N ALA A 124 -1.41 -22.43 9.38
CA ALA A 124 -1.02 -23.83 9.51
C ALA A 124 -1.76 -24.52 10.66
N ARG A 125 -1.84 -23.86 11.83
CA ARG A 125 -2.59 -24.39 12.98
C ARG A 125 -4.07 -24.57 12.66
N LEU A 126 -4.72 -23.57 12.06
CA LEU A 126 -6.13 -23.66 11.66
C LEU A 126 -6.38 -24.80 10.66
N ARG A 127 -5.49 -25.00 9.67
CA ARG A 127 -5.57 -26.14 8.74
C ARG A 127 -5.43 -27.49 9.45
N SER A 128 -4.52 -27.61 10.42
CA SER A 128 -4.35 -28.85 11.19
C SER A 128 -5.57 -29.18 12.06
N GLU A 129 -6.22 -28.17 12.64
CA GLU A 129 -7.47 -28.34 13.39
C GLU A 129 -8.61 -28.85 12.48
N ASP A 130 -8.73 -28.32 11.26
CA ASP A 130 -9.71 -28.77 10.26
C ASP A 130 -9.36 -30.15 9.67
N GLY A 131 -8.07 -30.49 9.58
CA GLY A 131 -7.52 -31.71 8.99
C GLY A 131 -7.47 -32.95 9.89
N GLY A 132 -7.87 -32.86 11.17
CA GLY A 132 -8.14 -34.04 12.02
C GLY A 132 -9.35 -34.87 11.56
N ALA A 133 -10.13 -34.35 10.60
CA ALA A 133 -11.26 -35.00 9.94
C ALA A 133 -11.03 -35.25 8.43
N ALA A 134 -9.80 -35.11 7.93
CA ALA A 134 -9.47 -35.34 6.53
C ALA A 134 -9.20 -36.83 6.23
N SER A 135 -10.28 -37.62 6.22
CA SER A 135 -10.35 -38.85 5.43
C SER A 135 -11.31 -38.57 4.26
N SER A 136 -10.81 -38.79 3.05
CA SER A 136 -11.46 -38.64 1.73
C SER A 136 -11.74 -37.20 1.27
N ILE A 137 -10.79 -36.63 0.52
CA ILE A 137 -11.12 -35.65 -0.54
C ILE A 137 -10.38 -36.07 -1.80
N ASP A 138 -11.17 -36.22 -2.85
CA ASP A 138 -10.80 -36.55 -4.22
C ASP A 138 -9.92 -35.44 -4.81
N THR A 139 -8.89 -35.84 -5.54
CA THR A 139 -7.84 -34.98 -6.06
C THR A 139 -8.34 -34.21 -7.28
N ASP A 140 -8.80 -32.97 -7.10
CA ASP A 140 -8.67 -31.89 -8.10
C ASP A 140 -8.95 -30.47 -7.56
N ASP A 141 -9.34 -30.31 -6.28
CA ASP A 141 -9.72 -29.00 -5.74
C ASP A 141 -8.55 -28.31 -5.01
N THR A 142 -8.21 -27.10 -5.44
CA THR A 142 -7.07 -26.28 -4.97
C THR A 142 -7.29 -25.67 -3.57
N THR A 143 -8.15 -26.26 -2.74
CA THR A 143 -8.85 -25.58 -1.63
C THR A 143 -8.44 -26.05 -0.22
N ALA A 144 -7.30 -26.72 -0.04
CA ALA A 144 -6.85 -27.12 1.31
C ALA A 144 -5.35 -26.94 1.60
N GLY A 145 -4.60 -26.42 0.62
CA GLY A 145 -3.14 -26.26 0.72
C GLY A 145 -2.70 -25.05 1.55
N PRO A 146 -1.39 -24.93 1.84
CA PRO A 146 -0.83 -23.71 2.38
C PRO A 146 -0.93 -22.54 1.39
N PRO A 147 -1.00 -21.28 1.86
CA PRO A 147 -1.28 -20.15 0.98
C PRO A 147 -0.15 -19.88 -0.01
N ARG A 148 -0.49 -19.32 -1.18
CA ARG A 148 0.48 -18.71 -2.10
C ARG A 148 0.81 -17.30 -1.62
N LEU A 149 2.09 -16.91 -1.69
CA LEU A 149 2.55 -15.60 -1.23
C LEU A 149 2.90 -14.76 -2.45
N HIS A 150 2.15 -13.70 -2.69
CA HIS A 150 2.28 -12.86 -3.87
C HIS A 150 2.92 -11.52 -3.50
N LYS A 151 3.95 -11.13 -4.26
CA LYS A 151 4.64 -9.85 -4.07
C LYS A 151 5.22 -9.37 -5.39
N PHE A 152 5.17 -8.07 -5.65
CA PHE A 152 5.93 -7.51 -6.77
C PHE A 152 7.44 -7.55 -6.45
N PRO A 153 8.30 -7.98 -7.39
CA PRO A 153 9.72 -8.16 -7.11
C PRO A 153 10.41 -6.87 -6.63
N ASP A 154 11.17 -6.99 -5.55
CA ASP A 154 12.11 -5.98 -5.06
C ASP A 154 13.51 -6.60 -4.87
N PRO A 155 14.42 -6.50 -5.85
CA PRO A 155 15.76 -7.07 -5.74
C PRO A 155 16.54 -6.57 -4.52
N ALA A 156 16.20 -5.40 -3.96
CA ALA A 156 16.89 -4.83 -2.82
C ALA A 156 16.54 -5.53 -1.49
N THR A 157 15.31 -6.01 -1.32
CA THR A 157 14.80 -6.47 -0.03
C THR A 157 14.28 -7.91 -0.01
N ASP A 158 13.94 -8.46 -1.18
CA ASP A 158 13.34 -9.79 -1.27
C ASP A 158 14.24 -10.90 -0.74
N ALA A 159 15.57 -10.81 -0.92
CA ALA A 159 16.50 -11.83 -0.45
C ALA A 159 16.38 -12.08 1.07
N ALA A 160 16.26 -11.00 1.87
CA ALA A 160 16.12 -11.09 3.31
C ALA A 160 14.75 -11.64 3.73
N LEU A 161 13.69 -11.29 2.99
CA LEU A 161 12.35 -11.85 3.23
C LEU A 161 12.31 -13.34 2.88
N VAL A 162 12.90 -13.74 1.75
CA VAL A 162 12.99 -15.13 1.30
C VAL A 162 13.74 -15.99 2.32
N GLU A 163 14.88 -15.52 2.83
CA GLU A 163 15.64 -16.22 3.87
C GLU A 163 14.79 -16.48 5.12
N LYS A 164 14.07 -15.46 5.61
CA LYS A 164 13.16 -15.60 6.77
C LYS A 164 12.06 -16.62 6.50
N LEU A 165 11.47 -16.63 5.30
CA LEU A 165 10.40 -17.56 4.95
C LEU A 165 10.90 -19.00 4.81
N GLN A 166 12.09 -19.19 4.22
CA GLN A 166 12.70 -20.52 4.08
C GLN A 166 13.09 -21.16 5.42
N ALA A 167 13.23 -20.36 6.48
CA ALA A 167 13.43 -20.87 7.84
C ALA A 167 12.15 -21.43 8.50
N LEU A 168 10.97 -21.21 7.91
CA LEU A 168 9.71 -21.72 8.43
C LEU A 168 9.55 -23.23 8.17
N PRO A 169 8.72 -23.94 8.97
CA PRO A 169 8.42 -25.35 8.73
C PRO A 169 7.90 -25.63 7.31
N ALA A 170 8.25 -26.80 6.76
CA ALA A 170 7.74 -27.24 5.47
C ALA A 170 6.20 -27.26 5.46
N GLY A 171 5.60 -26.80 4.36
CA GLY A 171 4.14 -26.67 4.25
C GLY A 171 3.55 -25.42 4.93
N SER A 172 4.39 -24.45 5.32
CA SER A 172 3.90 -23.14 5.80
C SER A 172 3.26 -22.32 4.66
N TYR A 173 3.80 -22.43 3.44
CA TYR A 173 3.34 -21.75 2.22
C TYR A 173 3.45 -22.67 1.00
N THR A 174 2.80 -22.31 -0.10
CA THR A 174 2.94 -22.98 -1.40
C THR A 174 4.19 -22.46 -2.12
N VAL A 175 5.12 -23.36 -2.47
CA VAL A 175 6.36 -23.03 -3.17
C VAL A 175 6.08 -22.63 -4.62
N HIS A 176 6.69 -21.53 -5.06
CA HIS A 176 6.76 -21.12 -6.46
C HIS A 176 8.00 -21.73 -7.12
N ASN A 177 7.83 -22.54 -8.17
CA ASN A 177 8.95 -23.11 -8.92
C ASN A 177 9.26 -22.21 -10.12
N SER A 178 10.39 -21.52 -10.08
CA SER A 178 10.87 -20.66 -11.17
C SER A 178 12.12 -21.25 -11.85
N PRO A 179 12.53 -20.73 -13.03
CA PRO A 179 13.81 -21.10 -13.65
C PRO A 179 15.03 -20.81 -12.76
N ALA A 180 14.94 -19.85 -11.83
CA ALA A 180 16.01 -19.52 -10.88
C ALA A 180 16.03 -20.44 -9.65
N GLY A 181 15.05 -21.35 -9.54
CA GLY A 181 14.88 -22.28 -8.41
C GLY A 181 13.56 -22.05 -7.65
N PRO A 182 13.34 -22.86 -6.60
CA PRO A 182 12.17 -22.74 -5.74
C PRO A 182 12.24 -21.47 -4.89
N SER A 183 11.14 -20.73 -4.85
CA SER A 183 10.97 -19.49 -4.08
C SER A 183 9.70 -19.57 -3.23
N PRO A 184 9.68 -18.96 -2.03
CA PRO A 184 8.43 -18.77 -1.28
C PRO A 184 7.50 -17.75 -1.96
N LEU A 185 8.04 -16.82 -2.76
CA LEU A 185 7.29 -15.73 -3.37
C LEU A 185 6.89 -16.07 -4.81
N HIS A 186 5.61 -15.88 -5.10
CA HIS A 186 5.00 -15.87 -6.43
C HIS A 186 5.09 -14.42 -6.94
N PRO A 187 5.91 -14.15 -7.97
CA PRO A 187 6.14 -12.78 -8.43
C PRO A 187 4.88 -12.23 -9.09
N LEU A 188 4.49 -11.02 -8.69
CA LEU A 188 3.43 -10.26 -9.35
C LEU A 188 3.99 -9.40 -10.48
N ALA A 189 3.18 -9.18 -11.51
CA ALA A 189 3.36 -8.21 -12.57
C ALA A 189 2.18 -7.23 -12.65
N HIS A 190 2.40 -6.07 -13.26
CA HIS A 190 1.32 -5.15 -13.60
C HIS A 190 0.32 -5.82 -14.55
N GLY A 191 -0.97 -5.72 -14.25
CA GLY A 191 -2.06 -6.33 -15.01
C GLY A 191 -2.36 -7.79 -14.65
N ASP A 192 -1.60 -8.40 -13.73
CA ASP A 192 -1.94 -9.74 -13.21
C ASP A 192 -3.31 -9.71 -12.55
N VAL A 193 -4.05 -10.82 -12.68
CA VAL A 193 -5.41 -10.96 -12.16
C VAL A 193 -5.48 -12.17 -11.23
N LEU A 194 -5.94 -11.93 -10.00
CA LEU A 194 -6.18 -12.97 -9.01
C LEU A 194 -7.68 -13.07 -8.74
N HIS A 195 -8.20 -14.30 -8.77
CA HIS A 195 -9.59 -14.61 -8.49
C HIS A 195 -9.73 -15.38 -7.18
N VAL A 196 -10.81 -15.12 -6.45
CA VAL A 196 -11.18 -15.91 -5.28
C VAL A 196 -12.68 -16.14 -5.20
N GLY A 197 -13.08 -17.41 -5.04
CA GLY A 197 -14.48 -17.86 -5.07
C GLY A 197 -14.85 -18.59 -6.36
N ALA A 198 -16.11 -19.03 -6.45
CA ALA A 198 -16.65 -19.72 -7.63
C ALA A 198 -16.90 -18.73 -8.78
N GLU A 199 -16.79 -19.20 -10.03
CA GLU A 199 -16.68 -18.37 -11.24
C GLU A 199 -17.75 -17.27 -11.37
N ASP A 200 -19.03 -17.57 -11.08
CA ASP A 200 -20.12 -16.59 -11.26
C ASP A 200 -20.18 -15.50 -10.17
N ASP A 201 -19.54 -15.71 -9.01
CA ASP A 201 -19.57 -14.83 -7.84
C ASP A 201 -18.16 -14.46 -7.34
N ALA A 202 -17.12 -14.72 -8.13
CA ALA A 202 -15.74 -14.48 -7.71
C ALA A 202 -15.49 -13.01 -7.36
N SER A 203 -14.49 -12.80 -6.50
CA SER A 203 -13.86 -11.50 -6.33
C SER A 203 -12.58 -11.47 -7.15
N THR A 204 -12.40 -10.41 -7.94
CA THR A 204 -11.29 -10.28 -8.89
C THR A 204 -10.42 -9.09 -8.50
N LEU A 205 -9.15 -9.37 -8.17
CA LEU A 205 -8.13 -8.37 -7.89
C LEU A 205 -7.20 -8.24 -9.09
N GLU A 206 -7.14 -7.06 -9.69
CA GLU A 206 -6.17 -6.70 -10.72
C GLU A 206 -5.01 -5.91 -10.11
N VAL A 207 -3.78 -6.32 -10.44
CA VAL A 207 -2.56 -5.75 -9.89
C VAL A 207 -2.14 -4.50 -10.66
N LEU A 208 -2.00 -3.39 -9.95
CA LEU A 208 -1.47 -2.14 -10.47
C LEU A 208 -0.09 -1.89 -9.85
N HIS A 209 0.99 -2.25 -10.56
CA HIS A 209 2.32 -1.76 -10.19
C HIS A 209 2.31 -0.24 -10.16
N SER A 210 2.54 0.31 -8.97
CA SER A 210 2.31 1.70 -8.66
C SER A 210 3.48 2.23 -7.81
N PRO A 211 4.71 2.26 -8.36
CA PRO A 211 5.90 2.66 -7.63
C PRO A 211 5.86 4.13 -7.25
N GLY A 212 6.73 4.51 -6.32
CA GLY A 212 6.89 5.88 -5.87
C GLY A 212 6.97 5.94 -4.36
N HIS A 213 5.99 5.35 -3.66
CA HIS A 213 6.12 5.10 -2.23
C HIS A 213 7.34 4.22 -1.94
N THR A 214 7.36 3.04 -2.56
CA THR A 214 8.52 2.18 -2.75
C THR A 214 8.58 1.72 -4.20
N THR A 215 9.68 1.09 -4.61
CA THR A 215 9.88 0.57 -5.96
C THR A 215 8.99 -0.61 -6.31
N ASP A 216 8.58 -1.39 -5.30
CA ASP A 216 7.79 -2.62 -5.42
C ASP A 216 6.31 -2.44 -5.08
N HIS A 217 5.87 -1.20 -4.87
CA HIS A 217 4.51 -0.92 -4.44
C HIS A 217 3.48 -1.36 -5.49
N VAL A 218 2.45 -2.09 -5.05
CA VAL A 218 1.25 -2.42 -5.82
C VAL A 218 0.00 -1.88 -5.14
N ALA A 219 -0.92 -1.37 -5.96
CA ALA A 219 -2.31 -1.16 -5.61
C ALA A 219 -3.14 -2.26 -6.27
N LEU A 220 -4.33 -2.55 -5.74
CA LEU A 220 -5.18 -3.63 -6.25
C LEU A 220 -6.56 -3.08 -6.60
N LEU A 221 -7.00 -3.27 -7.84
CA LEU A 221 -8.35 -2.96 -8.27
C LEU A 221 -9.26 -4.16 -8.00
N LEU A 222 -10.22 -4.00 -7.09
CA LEU A 222 -11.33 -4.93 -6.90
C LEU A 222 -12.40 -4.62 -7.94
N ARG A 223 -12.45 -5.44 -9.00
CA ARG A 223 -13.24 -5.14 -10.20
C ARG A 223 -14.74 -5.05 -9.91
N GLU A 224 -15.28 -5.96 -9.10
CA GLU A 224 -16.71 -6.03 -8.82
C GLU A 224 -17.24 -4.84 -8.00
N GLU A 225 -16.36 -4.16 -7.25
CA GLU A 225 -16.72 -2.98 -6.45
C GLU A 225 -16.22 -1.67 -7.06
N HIS A 226 -15.48 -1.73 -8.18
CA HIS A 226 -14.76 -0.58 -8.74
C HIS A 226 -14.00 0.20 -7.64
N ALA A 227 -13.31 -0.55 -6.78
CA ALA A 227 -12.66 -0.03 -5.58
C ALA A 227 -11.16 -0.35 -5.62
N LEU A 228 -10.34 0.51 -5.01
CA LEU A 228 -8.89 0.30 -4.93
C LEU A 228 -8.46 0.00 -3.52
N LEU A 229 -7.69 -1.06 -3.33
CA LEU A 229 -6.78 -1.16 -2.21
C LEU A 229 -5.53 -0.36 -2.56
N THR A 230 -5.30 0.76 -1.86
CA THR A 230 -4.33 1.76 -2.30
C THR A 230 -2.93 1.57 -1.73
N GLY A 231 -2.76 0.58 -0.85
CA GLY A 231 -1.53 0.41 -0.06
C GLY A 231 -1.18 1.72 0.65
N ASP A 232 0.09 2.07 0.58
CA ASP A 232 0.63 3.30 1.15
C ASP A 232 0.65 4.47 0.17
N ASN A 233 0.31 4.28 -1.10
CA ASN A 233 0.27 5.41 -2.03
C ASN A 233 -0.77 6.47 -1.64
N VAL A 234 -1.91 6.06 -1.09
CA VAL A 234 -2.97 6.95 -0.60
C VAL A 234 -3.40 6.49 0.79
N LEU A 235 -3.50 7.42 1.74
CA LEU A 235 -3.84 7.15 3.13
C LEU A 235 -5.23 7.70 3.45
N GLY A 236 -5.91 7.08 4.41
CA GLY A 236 -7.25 7.49 4.86
C GLY A 236 -7.27 8.82 5.60
N GLN A 237 -6.14 9.23 6.17
CA GLN A 237 -5.96 10.52 6.83
C GLN A 237 -4.53 11.02 6.62
N GLY A 238 -4.36 12.31 6.39
CA GLY A 238 -3.06 12.91 6.09
C GLY A 238 -2.59 12.64 4.66
N THR A 239 -1.27 12.55 4.45
CA THR A 239 -0.69 12.28 3.12
C THR A 239 0.43 11.26 3.22
N SER A 240 0.70 10.53 2.14
CA SER A 240 1.77 9.54 2.08
C SER A 240 3.17 10.15 1.94
N VAL A 241 4.17 9.39 2.37
CA VAL A 241 5.60 9.59 2.08
C VAL A 241 5.99 8.78 0.83
N PHE A 242 7.05 9.17 0.14
CA PHE A 242 7.49 8.47 -1.07
C PHE A 242 8.99 8.62 -1.28
N GLU A 243 9.59 7.70 -2.01
CA GLU A 243 11.00 7.69 -2.41
C GLU A 243 11.24 8.37 -3.75
N ASP A 244 10.27 8.31 -4.67
CA ASP A 244 10.33 8.94 -5.99
C ASP A 244 9.01 9.66 -6.29
N LEU A 245 9.06 10.99 -6.38
CA LEU A 245 7.89 11.81 -6.63
C LEU A 245 7.33 11.65 -8.07
N LYS A 246 8.19 11.46 -9.07
CA LYS A 246 7.78 11.34 -10.48
C LYS A 246 7.03 10.02 -10.68
N ALA A 247 7.59 8.94 -10.17
CA ALA A 247 6.94 7.63 -10.14
C ALA A 247 5.63 7.70 -9.35
N TYR A 248 5.64 8.31 -8.16
CA TYR A 248 4.46 8.45 -7.32
C TYR A 248 3.30 9.19 -8.00
N ILE A 249 3.55 10.34 -8.64
CA ILE A 249 2.51 11.08 -9.38
C ILE A 249 1.99 10.25 -10.56
N SER A 250 2.88 9.53 -11.27
CA SER A 250 2.48 8.67 -12.39
C SER A 250 1.59 7.52 -11.91
N SER A 251 1.92 6.94 -10.76
CA SER A 251 1.14 5.89 -10.08
C SER A 251 -0.24 6.38 -9.64
N LEU A 252 -0.35 7.58 -9.06
CA LEU A 252 -1.65 8.16 -8.71
C LEU A 252 -2.54 8.35 -9.94
N ARG A 253 -1.96 8.78 -11.08
CA ARG A 253 -2.68 8.91 -12.35
C ARG A 253 -3.12 7.56 -12.90
N LEU A 254 -2.24 6.55 -12.84
CA LEU A 254 -2.57 5.17 -13.22
C LEU A 254 -3.74 4.62 -12.39
N MET A 255 -3.69 4.79 -11.06
CA MET A 255 -4.76 4.37 -10.16
C MET A 255 -6.08 5.08 -10.48
N LYS A 256 -6.04 6.39 -10.77
CA LYS A 256 -7.23 7.14 -11.17
C LYS A 256 -7.79 6.62 -12.50
N GLU A 257 -6.93 6.39 -13.48
CA GLU A 257 -7.34 5.85 -14.79
C GLU A 257 -7.96 4.46 -14.65
N ALA A 258 -7.40 3.58 -13.82
CA ALA A 258 -7.98 2.27 -13.53
C ALA A 258 -9.41 2.37 -12.98
N LEU A 259 -9.70 3.34 -12.10
CA LEU A 259 -11.06 3.59 -11.64
C LEU A 259 -11.98 4.12 -12.74
N VAL A 260 -11.48 4.95 -13.65
CA VAL A 260 -12.24 5.46 -14.80
C VAL A 260 -12.58 4.33 -15.77
N THR A 261 -11.62 3.49 -16.12
CA THR A 261 -11.79 2.40 -17.09
C THR A 261 -12.57 1.22 -16.54
N SER A 262 -12.52 0.99 -15.22
CA SER A 262 -13.26 -0.09 -14.59
C SER A 262 -14.78 0.04 -14.77
N GLY A 263 -15.31 1.25 -14.91
CA GLY A 263 -16.74 1.52 -15.10
C GLY A 263 -17.34 2.46 -14.05
N ALA A 264 -18.66 2.62 -14.09
CA ALA A 264 -19.39 3.39 -13.09
C ALA A 264 -19.55 2.57 -11.80
N SER A 265 -19.25 3.17 -10.65
CA SER A 265 -19.55 2.56 -9.35
C SER A 265 -21.04 2.20 -9.29
N PRO A 266 -21.42 1.00 -8.82
CA PRO A 266 -22.82 0.64 -8.58
C PRO A 266 -23.44 1.50 -7.47
N HIS A 267 -22.62 2.21 -6.69
CA HIS A 267 -23.04 3.18 -5.69
C HIS A 267 -22.92 4.60 -6.26
N LEU A 268 -24.02 5.11 -6.85
CA LEU A 268 -24.06 6.43 -7.51
C LEU A 268 -23.75 7.61 -6.58
N GLU A 269 -23.87 7.45 -5.27
CA GLU A 269 -23.61 8.50 -4.27
C GLU A 269 -22.20 8.41 -3.66
N GLU A 270 -21.50 7.28 -3.84
CA GLU A 270 -20.16 6.99 -3.30
C GLU A 270 -19.26 6.58 -4.48
N GLU A 271 -18.75 7.55 -5.23
CA GLU A 271 -17.93 7.26 -6.42
C GLU A 271 -16.63 6.54 -6.03
N ASN A 272 -16.53 5.23 -6.25
CA ASN A 272 -15.31 4.42 -6.10
C ASN A 272 -14.62 4.50 -4.72
N ARG A 273 -14.73 3.45 -3.91
CA ARG A 273 -14.07 3.41 -2.60
C ARG A 273 -12.56 3.20 -2.71
N LEU A 274 -11.81 3.85 -1.81
CA LEU A 274 -10.39 3.59 -1.56
C LEU A 274 -10.23 2.93 -0.19
N TYR A 275 -9.51 1.82 -0.18
CA TYR A 275 -9.16 1.01 0.98
C TYR A 275 -7.65 1.16 1.25
N PRO A 276 -7.24 2.17 2.05
CA PRO A 276 -5.82 2.46 2.29
C PRO A 276 -5.21 1.50 3.30
N ALA A 277 -3.90 1.33 3.30
CA ALA A 277 -3.24 0.55 4.34
C ALA A 277 -3.24 1.25 5.71
N HIS A 278 -3.46 2.57 5.78
CA HIS A 278 -3.61 3.28 7.05
C HIS A 278 -4.75 4.29 6.99
N GLY A 279 -5.49 4.42 8.10
CA GLY A 279 -6.62 5.35 8.22
C GLY A 279 -7.96 4.79 7.77
N PRO A 280 -9.03 5.61 7.80
CA PRO A 280 -10.36 5.21 7.34
C PRO A 280 -10.38 4.92 5.83
N HIS A 281 -11.36 4.14 5.38
CA HIS A 281 -11.67 4.10 3.94
C HIS A 281 -12.18 5.46 3.48
N MET A 282 -12.04 5.74 2.19
CA MET A 282 -12.50 7.00 1.59
C MET A 282 -13.46 6.71 0.45
N ASP A 283 -14.53 7.48 0.39
CA ASP A 283 -15.40 7.57 -0.78
C ASP A 283 -14.83 8.59 -1.78
N ASN A 284 -15.43 8.67 -2.97
CA ASN A 284 -15.03 9.61 -4.02
C ASN A 284 -13.57 9.43 -4.44
N GLY A 285 -13.15 8.18 -4.67
CA GLY A 285 -11.75 7.79 -4.87
C GLY A 285 -11.07 8.52 -6.02
N ARG A 286 -11.77 8.73 -7.14
CA ARG A 286 -11.25 9.51 -8.27
C ARG A 286 -10.92 10.96 -7.91
N VAL A 287 -11.79 11.60 -7.12
CA VAL A 287 -11.59 12.97 -6.63
C VAL A 287 -10.43 13.01 -5.64
N THR A 288 -10.36 12.03 -4.74
CA THR A 288 -9.26 11.93 -3.77
C THR A 288 -7.90 11.75 -4.45
N LEU A 289 -7.80 10.91 -5.48
CA LEU A 289 -6.58 10.71 -6.26
C LEU A 289 -6.16 11.98 -7.00
N GLU A 290 -7.11 12.69 -7.62
CA GLU A 290 -6.81 13.98 -8.27
C GLU A 290 -6.31 15.01 -7.27
N ARG A 291 -6.96 15.11 -6.09
CA ARG A 291 -6.51 16.02 -5.02
C ARG A 291 -5.09 15.73 -4.57
N TYR A 292 -4.70 14.44 -4.49
CA TYR A 292 -3.32 14.05 -4.18
C TYR A 292 -2.34 14.55 -5.26
N VAL A 293 -2.66 14.38 -6.54
CA VAL A 293 -1.85 14.88 -7.67
C VAL A 293 -1.74 16.41 -7.62
N GLU A 294 -2.87 17.11 -7.53
CA GLU A 294 -2.94 18.58 -7.46
C GLU A 294 -2.12 19.13 -6.30
N HIS A 295 -2.21 18.50 -5.12
CA HIS A 295 -1.46 18.91 -3.95
C HIS A 295 0.07 18.86 -4.18
N ARG A 296 0.57 17.83 -4.88
CA ARG A 296 2.00 17.74 -5.22
C ARG A 296 2.39 18.76 -6.30
N LEU A 297 1.58 18.90 -7.36
CA LEU A 297 1.86 19.86 -8.42
C LEU A 297 1.80 21.32 -7.93
N ALA A 298 0.93 21.62 -6.97
CA ALA A 298 0.87 22.94 -6.34
C ALA A 298 2.16 23.26 -5.56
N ARG A 299 2.71 22.29 -4.82
CA ARG A 299 3.99 22.46 -4.13
C ARG A 299 5.15 22.65 -5.11
N GLU A 300 5.15 21.91 -6.21
CA GLU A 300 6.13 22.06 -7.29
C GLU A 300 6.08 23.46 -7.91
N ALA A 301 4.88 23.97 -8.19
CA ALA A 301 4.69 25.32 -8.72
C ALA A 301 5.20 26.40 -7.76
N GLN A 302 4.90 26.29 -6.46
CA GLN A 302 5.42 27.19 -5.42
C GLN A 302 6.95 27.19 -5.38
N LEU A 303 7.56 25.99 -5.48
CA LEU A 303 9.01 25.85 -5.47
C LEU A 303 9.66 26.49 -6.70
N LEU A 304 9.09 26.28 -7.89
CA LEU A 304 9.56 26.93 -9.13
C LEU A 304 9.42 28.44 -9.09
N GLU A 305 8.35 28.97 -8.50
CA GLU A 305 8.19 30.42 -8.31
C GLU A 305 9.29 30.97 -7.38
N LEU A 306 9.58 30.25 -6.29
CA LEU A 306 10.60 30.65 -5.33
C LEU A 306 12.01 30.61 -5.93
N LEU A 307 12.34 29.56 -6.68
CA LEU A 307 13.64 29.40 -7.34
C LEU A 307 13.94 30.50 -8.38
N ARG A 308 12.93 31.23 -8.85
CA ARG A 308 13.10 32.38 -9.75
C ARG A 308 13.39 33.70 -9.01
N LYS A 309 13.27 33.71 -7.69
CA LYS A 309 13.58 34.87 -6.84
C LYS A 309 15.05 34.81 -6.41
N THR A 310 15.58 35.96 -6.01
CA THR A 310 16.93 36.06 -5.43
C THR A 310 16.98 35.29 -4.10
N PRO A 311 17.97 34.38 -3.90
CA PRO A 311 18.20 33.73 -2.62
C PRO A 311 18.46 34.73 -1.49
N PRO A 312 18.20 34.37 -0.22
CA PRO A 312 18.48 35.23 0.92
C PRO A 312 19.97 35.36 1.27
N GLU A 313 20.81 34.45 0.76
CA GLU A 313 22.27 34.50 0.92
C GLU A 313 22.90 35.21 -0.30
N ASP A 314 24.04 35.89 -0.14
CA ASP A 314 24.81 36.52 -1.24
C ASP A 314 25.56 35.48 -2.11
N ASP A 315 24.87 34.40 -2.45
CA ASP A 315 25.29 33.35 -3.36
C ASP A 315 24.08 33.05 -4.25
N ASP A 316 24.23 33.05 -5.57
CA ASP A 316 23.14 32.92 -6.57
C ASP A 316 22.42 31.55 -6.55
N SER A 317 22.44 30.85 -5.41
CA SER A 317 21.87 29.52 -5.19
C SER A 317 21.01 29.45 -3.93
N TRP A 318 19.92 28.68 -4.02
CA TRP A 318 19.06 28.35 -2.90
C TRP A 318 19.59 27.11 -2.16
N THR A 319 19.58 27.11 -0.83
CA THR A 319 19.74 25.87 -0.06
C THR A 319 18.37 25.25 0.23
N ILE A 320 18.30 23.92 0.42
CA ILE A 320 17.04 23.30 0.87
C ILE A 320 16.60 23.90 2.20
N ARG A 321 17.54 24.25 3.08
CA ARG A 321 17.28 24.97 4.32
C ARG A 321 16.57 26.30 4.08
N SER A 322 17.07 27.15 3.19
CA SER A 322 16.46 28.45 2.91
C SER A 322 15.13 28.33 2.15
N LEU A 323 14.99 27.32 1.28
CA LEU A 323 13.72 26.99 0.61
C LEU A 323 12.65 26.58 1.62
N VAL A 324 12.98 25.67 2.56
CA VAL A 324 12.06 25.24 3.61
C VAL A 324 11.71 26.41 4.52
N ALA A 325 12.70 27.17 5.00
CA ALA A 325 12.46 28.31 5.88
C ALA A 325 11.53 29.35 5.24
N THR A 326 11.62 29.54 3.92
CA THR A 326 10.76 30.48 3.18
C THR A 326 9.37 29.91 2.93
N LEU A 327 9.27 28.67 2.41
CA LEU A 327 7.99 28.03 2.05
C LEU A 327 7.15 27.63 3.27
N TYR A 328 7.79 27.40 4.42
CA TYR A 328 7.16 26.92 5.64
C TYR A 328 7.19 27.96 6.78
N ALA A 329 7.50 29.24 6.50
CA ALA A 329 7.56 30.30 7.50
C ALA A 329 6.32 30.43 8.41
N GLY A 330 5.15 30.00 7.94
CA GLY A 330 3.89 29.97 8.71
C GLY A 330 3.66 28.72 9.55
N TYR A 331 4.60 27.77 9.59
CA TYR A 331 4.49 26.48 10.26
C TYR A 331 5.51 26.34 11.41
N PRO A 332 5.26 25.49 12.42
CA PRO A 332 6.23 25.22 13.49
C PRO A 332 7.55 24.65 12.93
N GLU A 333 8.69 25.11 13.45
CA GLU A 333 10.03 24.68 13.00
C GLU A 333 10.27 23.17 13.11
N GLY A 334 9.60 22.49 14.04
CA GLY A 334 9.65 21.02 14.15
C GLY A 334 9.17 20.29 12.89
N LEU A 335 8.49 20.97 11.96
CA LEU A 335 8.07 20.43 10.66
C LEU A 335 9.09 20.67 9.54
N TYR A 336 10.15 21.45 9.77
CA TYR A 336 11.09 21.83 8.72
C TYR A 336 11.92 20.65 8.24
N LEU A 337 12.41 19.81 9.15
CA LEU A 337 13.18 18.62 8.78
C LEU A 337 12.32 17.60 7.99
N PRO A 338 11.08 17.26 8.42
CA PRO A 338 10.16 16.49 7.58
C PRO A 338 9.87 17.13 6.22
N ALA A 339 9.71 18.45 6.16
CA ALA A 339 9.46 19.19 4.92
C ALA A 339 10.66 19.17 3.96
N ALA A 340 11.89 19.18 4.48
CA ALA A 340 13.13 19.20 3.69
C ALA A 340 13.22 18.01 2.74
N ARG A 341 12.86 16.81 3.21
CA ARG A 341 12.79 15.60 2.36
C ARG A 341 11.81 15.77 1.21
N GLY A 342 10.63 16.35 1.47
CA GLY A 342 9.64 16.64 0.42
C GLY A 342 10.18 17.63 -0.62
N ILE A 343 10.82 18.72 -0.17
CA ILE A 343 11.43 19.71 -1.06
C ILE A 343 12.54 19.07 -1.91
N TRP A 344 13.40 18.24 -1.32
CA TRP A 344 14.43 17.51 -2.04
C TRP A 344 13.84 16.64 -3.18
N LEU A 345 12.78 15.88 -2.91
CA LEU A 345 12.12 15.04 -3.93
C LEU A 345 11.53 15.87 -5.08
N HIS A 346 10.99 17.05 -4.78
CA HIS A 346 10.55 17.99 -5.82
C HIS A 346 11.72 18.49 -6.67
N LEU A 347 12.84 18.87 -6.03
CA LEU A 347 14.03 19.35 -6.74
C LEU A 347 14.62 18.27 -7.66
N GLN A 348 14.70 17.02 -7.20
CA GLN A 348 15.14 15.89 -8.02
C GLN A 348 14.26 15.69 -9.25
N LYS A 349 12.93 15.64 -9.04
CA LYS A 349 11.97 15.53 -10.15
C LYS A 349 12.15 16.67 -11.16
N LEU A 350 12.24 17.92 -10.69
CA LEU A 350 12.41 19.09 -11.55
C LEU A 350 13.73 19.08 -12.33
N ALA A 351 14.82 18.65 -11.70
CA ALA A 351 16.12 18.51 -12.37
C ALA A 351 16.06 17.48 -13.51
N HIS A 352 15.39 16.36 -13.27
CA HIS A 352 15.15 15.34 -14.29
C HIS A 352 14.24 15.85 -15.42
N ASP A 353 13.10 16.45 -15.08
CA ASP A 353 12.14 16.99 -16.05
C ASP A 353 12.77 18.09 -16.93
N GLY A 354 13.65 18.91 -16.35
CA GLY A 354 14.44 19.92 -17.09
C GLY A 354 15.44 19.29 -18.06
N ALA A 355 16.03 18.15 -17.72
CA ALA A 355 16.90 17.39 -18.62
C ALA A 355 16.12 16.75 -19.79
N GLU A 356 14.86 16.39 -19.56
CA GLU A 356 13.96 15.81 -20.58
C GLU A 356 13.19 16.86 -21.41
N GLY A 357 13.38 18.15 -21.15
CA GLY A 357 12.73 19.23 -21.91
C GLY A 357 11.22 19.37 -21.61
N ALA A 358 10.77 19.04 -20.41
CA ALA A 358 9.37 19.12 -20.03
C ALA A 358 8.80 20.54 -20.19
N ALA A 359 7.56 20.65 -20.71
CA ALA A 359 6.94 21.93 -21.08
C ALA A 359 6.82 22.95 -19.94
N HIS A 360 6.71 22.49 -18.68
CA HIS A 360 6.62 23.36 -17.51
C HIS A 360 7.97 24.00 -17.12
N MET A 361 9.10 23.45 -17.58
CA MET A 361 10.45 23.99 -17.37
C MET A 361 10.86 25.01 -18.44
N ARG A 362 10.08 25.22 -19.51
CA ARG A 362 10.22 26.30 -20.53
C ARG A 362 11.66 26.76 -20.84
N GLY A 363 12.56 25.84 -21.20
CA GLY A 363 13.94 26.20 -21.53
C GLY A 363 14.78 26.66 -20.35
N GLN A 364 14.43 26.23 -19.13
CA GLN A 364 15.21 26.40 -17.90
C GLN A 364 15.73 25.03 -17.45
N ARG A 365 16.91 25.00 -16.84
CA ARG A 365 17.51 23.79 -16.25
C ARG A 365 17.79 24.05 -14.78
N LEU A 366 17.41 23.09 -13.93
CA LEU A 366 17.77 23.10 -12.52
C LEU A 366 19.09 22.32 -12.36
N SER A 367 20.04 22.88 -11.61
CA SER A 367 21.34 22.26 -11.32
C SER A 367 21.63 22.30 -9.81
N CYS A 368 22.29 21.26 -9.32
CA CYS A 368 22.81 21.18 -7.96
C CYS A 368 24.34 21.27 -7.98
N THR A 369 24.96 21.90 -6.99
CA THR A 369 26.42 22.11 -6.97
C THR A 369 27.23 20.83 -6.74
N ASN A 370 26.62 19.74 -6.23
CA ASN A 370 27.29 18.47 -5.89
C ASN A 370 26.50 17.23 -6.38
N ASP A 371 26.25 17.11 -7.69
CA ASP A 371 25.52 15.96 -8.27
C ASP A 371 26.19 14.59 -7.98
N ALA A 372 27.50 14.56 -7.71
CA ALA A 372 28.30 13.32 -7.64
C ALA A 372 28.17 12.51 -6.33
N GLU A 373 27.58 13.05 -5.26
CA GLU A 373 27.41 12.32 -3.98
C GLU A 373 26.00 11.74 -3.79
N MET A 374 25.14 11.83 -4.81
CA MET A 374 23.70 11.59 -4.63
C MET A 374 23.28 10.10 -4.67
N ASP A 375 23.98 9.26 -5.45
CA ASP A 375 23.70 7.81 -5.52
C ASP A 375 24.14 7.04 -4.26
N ASP A 376 25.11 7.56 -3.51
CA ASP A 376 25.60 7.01 -2.24
C ASP A 376 24.79 7.48 -1.01
N LEU A 377 23.77 8.30 -1.24
CA LEU A 377 22.82 8.80 -0.27
C LEU A 377 21.51 8.00 -0.36
N LYS A 378 21.61 6.66 -0.29
CA LYS A 378 20.50 5.82 0.20
C LYS A 378 20.33 6.14 1.70
N LEU A 379 19.55 7.18 1.96
CA LEU A 379 19.51 7.96 3.22
C LEU A 379 18.66 7.30 4.31
N GLU A 380 19.25 6.34 5.02
CA GLU A 380 18.74 5.90 6.32
C GLU A 380 19.34 6.76 7.46
N GLY A 381 18.50 7.39 8.28
CA GLY A 381 18.88 8.10 9.52
C GLY A 381 18.74 9.64 9.51
N GLU A 382 18.39 10.22 10.67
CA GLU A 382 18.12 11.66 10.87
C GLU A 382 19.33 12.57 10.58
N ASN A 383 20.56 12.06 10.78
CA ASN A 383 21.78 12.87 10.70
C ASN A 383 22.27 13.17 9.28
N ARG A 384 21.93 12.35 8.27
CA ARG A 384 22.38 12.59 6.88
C ARG A 384 21.48 13.58 6.12
N TRP A 385 20.23 13.77 6.56
CA TRP A 385 19.35 14.80 6.00
C TRP A 385 19.86 16.22 6.28
N LEU A 386 20.56 16.44 7.39
CA LEU A 386 21.18 17.73 7.70
C LEU A 386 22.21 18.14 6.63
N LEU A 387 22.94 17.18 6.06
CA LEU A 387 23.89 17.45 4.97
C LEU A 387 23.19 17.79 3.65
N ALA A 388 22.08 17.09 3.35
CA ALA A 388 21.27 17.40 2.18
C ALA A 388 20.63 18.81 2.27
N MET A 389 20.35 19.30 3.49
CA MET A 389 19.75 20.63 3.68
C MET A 389 20.62 21.80 3.20
N ASP A 390 21.94 21.63 3.17
CA ASP A 390 22.89 22.68 2.79
C ASP A 390 23.31 22.59 1.31
N GLN A 391 22.74 21.65 0.55
CA GLN A 391 22.93 21.56 -0.89
C GLN A 391 22.38 22.78 -1.60
N LYS A 392 23.13 23.29 -2.57
CA LYS A 392 22.82 24.50 -3.34
C LYS A 392 22.20 24.17 -4.68
N TRP A 393 21.07 24.80 -4.96
CA TRP A 393 20.24 24.60 -6.13
C TRP A 393 20.04 25.92 -6.86
N ARG A 394 20.22 25.91 -8.18
CA ARG A 394 20.03 27.10 -9.01
C ARG A 394 19.32 26.79 -10.31
N LEU A 395 18.45 27.72 -10.70
CA LEU A 395 17.77 27.69 -11.99
C LEU A 395 18.59 28.51 -12.99
N SER A 396 18.94 27.91 -14.12
CA SER A 396 19.64 28.57 -15.22
C SER A 396 18.84 28.49 -16.51
N GLU A 397 19.11 29.36 -17.47
CA GLU A 397 18.62 29.15 -18.83
C GLU A 397 19.23 27.85 -19.41
N ALA A 398 18.42 27.07 -20.12
CA ALA A 398 18.90 25.92 -20.86
C ALA A 398 19.70 26.44 -22.07
N VAL A 399 20.98 26.06 -22.14
CA VAL A 399 21.80 26.34 -23.32
C VAL A 399 21.13 25.69 -24.52
N LYS A 400 20.72 26.51 -25.51
CA LYS A 400 20.25 25.98 -26.81
C LYS A 400 21.41 25.18 -27.40
N MET A 401 21.26 23.85 -27.49
CA MET A 401 22.16 23.00 -28.27
C MET A 401 21.96 23.24 -29.77
#